data_AF-A0A417XZG7-F1
#
_entry.id   AF-A0A417XZG7-F1
#
_cell.length_a   1.000
_cell.length_b   1.000
_cell.length_c   1.000
_cell.angle_alpha   90.00
_cell.angle_beta   90.00
_cell.angle_gamma   90.00
#
_symmetry.space_group_name_H-M   'P 1'
#
loop_
_entity.id
_entity.type
_entity.pdbx_description
1 polymer ?
#
loop_
_entity_poly.entity_id
_entity_poly.type
_entity_poly.pdbx_seq_one_letter_code
_entity_poly.pdbx_strand_id
1 'polypeptide(L)'
;MTRIPLPAAVAATALLALSLSACGGPPTDASKPAFCEVANDRSWAEDLPDDADGEQIVDGFASWSEDLEEVGTPEGIPEDARKGFEVTVDYLGDLDPDDFENLGDAAEVTDDLSEDEQEEVDAYNAYVAETCVPDTTIDVPGPTSS
;
A
#
# COMPACT_ATOMS: atom_id res chain seq x y z
N MET A 1 11.44 -58.74 29.20
CA MET A 1 11.68 -57.93 27.98
C MET A 1 10.38 -57.22 27.64
N THR A 2 10.36 -55.93 27.90
CA THR A 2 9.24 -54.99 27.75
C THR A 2 9.05 -54.63 26.28
N ARG A 3 7.82 -54.56 25.74
CA ARG A 3 7.32 -53.49 24.82
C ARG A 3 5.79 -53.40 24.89
N ILE A 4 5.34 -52.15 24.94
CA ILE A 4 4.01 -51.62 25.27
C ILE A 4 3.16 -51.50 23.99
N PRO A 5 1.82 -51.69 24.02
CA PRO A 5 0.95 -51.51 22.86
C PRO A 5 0.68 -50.02 22.56
N LEU A 6 0.76 -49.62 21.28
CA LEU A 6 0.29 -48.31 20.80
C LEU A 6 -1.25 -48.29 20.77
N PRO A 7 -1.92 -47.32 21.41
CA PRO A 7 -3.28 -46.94 21.06
C PRO A 7 -3.24 -45.79 20.04
N ALA A 8 -3.55 -46.08 18.78
CA ALA A 8 -3.87 -45.04 17.81
C ALA A 8 -5.28 -44.50 18.13
N ALA A 9 -5.33 -43.38 18.84
CA ALA A 9 -6.57 -42.66 19.10
C ALA A 9 -7.00 -41.91 17.84
N VAL A 10 -8.06 -42.39 17.20
CA VAL A 10 -8.83 -41.66 16.20
C VAL A 10 -10.04 -41.07 16.92
N ALA A 11 -10.06 -39.75 17.11
CA ALA A 11 -11.27 -39.01 17.46
C ALA A 11 -11.11 -37.55 17.01
N ALA A 12 -11.55 -37.30 15.78
CA ALA A 12 -11.84 -35.97 15.27
C ALA A 12 -13.11 -35.42 15.94
N THR A 13 -13.10 -34.16 16.40
CA THR A 13 -14.25 -33.23 16.35
C THR A 13 -13.88 -31.86 16.95
N ALA A 14 -13.90 -30.84 16.09
CA ALA A 14 -14.13 -29.39 16.29
C ALA A 14 -13.25 -28.64 15.26
N LEU A 15 -13.66 -28.34 14.03
CA LEU A 15 -14.79 -27.49 13.61
C LEU A 15 -14.88 -26.18 14.42
N LEU A 16 -13.80 -25.39 14.38
CA LEU A 16 -13.86 -23.93 14.33
C LEU A 16 -13.51 -23.56 12.88
N ALA A 17 -14.49 -23.47 11.99
CA ALA A 17 -15.38 -22.32 11.80
C ALA A 17 -14.72 -21.25 10.92
N LEU A 18 -15.15 -21.25 9.65
CA LEU A 18 -15.34 -20.14 8.70
C LEU A 18 -14.41 -18.93 8.89
N SER A 19 -13.52 -18.55 7.98
CA SER A 19 -13.57 -18.60 6.53
C SER A 19 -12.16 -18.36 6.02
N LEU A 20 -11.58 -19.34 5.34
CA LEU A 20 -10.41 -19.12 4.51
C LEU A 20 -10.87 -18.32 3.28
N SER A 21 -10.91 -16.99 3.38
CA SER A 21 -10.35 -16.16 2.30
C SER A 21 -8.84 -16.35 2.32
N ALA A 22 -8.41 -17.56 1.95
CA ALA A 22 -7.08 -17.80 1.42
C ALA A 22 -7.10 -17.29 -0.03
N CYS A 23 -7.04 -15.96 -0.16
CA CYS A 23 -6.76 -15.18 -1.37
C CYS A 23 -6.12 -13.91 -0.80
N GLY A 24 -4.78 -13.92 -0.72
CA GLY A 24 -4.01 -12.99 0.08
C GLY A 24 -3.83 -11.66 -0.64
N GLY A 25 -4.40 -10.60 -0.07
CA GLY A 25 -3.96 -9.25 -0.36
C GLY A 25 -2.57 -8.98 0.23
N PRO A 26 -2.08 -7.73 0.11
CA PRO A 26 -0.73 -7.34 0.53
C PRO A 26 -0.44 -7.72 1.99
N PRO A 27 0.83 -8.00 2.39
CA PRO A 27 1.18 -8.28 3.78
C PRO A 27 0.70 -7.21 4.77
N THR A 28 0.54 -7.58 6.04
CA THR A 28 0.07 -6.67 7.09
C THR A 28 1.06 -6.53 8.25
N ASP A 29 2.29 -6.99 8.05
CA ASP A 29 3.34 -7.04 9.07
C ASP A 29 4.58 -6.23 8.71
N ALA A 30 4.45 -5.28 7.77
CA ALA A 30 5.55 -4.41 7.39
C ALA A 30 6.09 -3.63 8.60
N SER A 31 7.40 -3.42 8.66
CA SER A 31 7.91 -2.42 9.60
C SER A 31 7.55 -1.02 9.09
N LYS A 32 7.20 -0.08 9.98
CA LYS A 32 6.93 1.32 9.59
C LYS A 32 8.06 1.93 8.74
N PRO A 33 9.36 1.74 9.06
CA PRO A 33 10.43 2.25 8.21
C PRO A 33 10.43 1.66 6.79
N ALA A 34 10.23 0.35 6.65
CA ALA A 34 10.17 -0.30 5.33
C ALA A 34 8.95 0.17 4.51
N PHE A 35 7.78 0.24 5.15
CA PHE A 35 6.58 0.79 4.51
C PHE A 35 6.81 2.25 4.07
N CYS A 36 7.36 3.10 4.93
CA CYS A 36 7.58 4.51 4.62
C CYS A 36 8.69 4.74 3.57
N GLU A 37 9.65 3.82 3.46
CA GLU A 37 10.66 3.84 2.39
C GLU A 37 9.97 3.69 1.03
N VAL A 38 9.12 2.67 0.87
CA VAL A 38 8.39 2.43 -0.39
C VAL A 38 7.30 3.47 -0.63
N ALA A 39 6.49 3.80 0.39
CA ALA A 39 5.38 4.75 0.24
C ALA A 39 5.83 6.18 -0.13
N ASN A 40 7.07 6.56 0.20
CA ASN A 40 7.65 7.83 -0.23
C ASN A 40 8.66 7.67 -1.36
N ASP A 41 8.84 6.47 -1.91
CA ASP A 41 9.78 6.29 -2.99
C ASP A 41 9.28 7.06 -4.22
N ARG A 42 10.09 8.03 -4.65
CA ARG A 42 9.85 8.82 -5.85
C ARG A 42 10.85 8.48 -6.95
N SER A 43 11.70 7.47 -6.74
CA SER A 43 12.77 7.11 -7.67
C SER A 43 12.23 6.73 -9.05
N TRP A 44 11.09 6.04 -9.10
CA TRP A 44 10.39 5.71 -10.34
C TRP A 44 10.11 6.94 -11.21
N ALA A 45 9.79 8.09 -10.61
CA ALA A 45 9.50 9.32 -11.33
C ALA A 45 10.78 10.08 -11.70
N GLU A 46 11.84 9.97 -10.90
CA GLU A 46 13.15 10.57 -11.18
C GLU A 46 13.90 9.85 -12.31
N ASP A 47 13.62 8.56 -12.49
CA ASP A 47 14.20 7.73 -13.56
C ASP A 47 13.50 7.94 -14.92
N LEU A 48 12.34 8.60 -14.94
CA LEU A 48 11.65 8.94 -16.18
C LEU A 48 12.39 10.06 -16.95
N PRO A 49 12.55 9.93 -18.28
CA PRO A 49 13.08 11.02 -19.08
C PRO A 49 12.10 12.21 -19.12
N ASP A 50 12.61 13.41 -19.36
CA ASP A 50 11.79 14.64 -19.46
C ASP A 50 10.68 14.55 -20.54
N ASP A 51 10.86 13.67 -21.53
CA ASP A 51 9.94 13.38 -22.63
C ASP A 51 9.26 12.00 -22.52
N ALA A 52 9.13 11.46 -21.30
CA ALA A 52 8.43 10.21 -21.04
C ALA A 52 7.00 10.22 -21.63
N ASP A 53 6.66 9.14 -22.33
CA ASP A 53 5.30 8.90 -22.79
C ASP A 53 4.43 8.23 -21.70
N GLY A 54 3.12 8.10 -21.98
CA GLY A 54 2.17 7.50 -21.05
C GLY A 54 2.51 6.06 -20.67
N GLU A 55 3.06 5.26 -21.60
CA GLU A 55 3.47 3.87 -21.31
C GLU A 55 4.60 3.85 -20.27
N GLN A 56 5.59 4.73 -20.39
CA GLN A 56 6.68 4.84 -19.42
C GLN A 56 6.19 5.31 -18.04
N ILE A 57 5.23 6.23 -18.00
CA ILE A 57 4.64 6.71 -16.74
C ILE A 57 3.86 5.59 -16.04
N VAL A 58 3.03 4.87 -16.79
CA VAL A 58 2.26 3.72 -16.27
C VAL A 58 3.18 2.61 -15.79
N ASP A 59 4.26 2.29 -16.51
CA ASP A 59 5.25 1.28 -16.07
C ASP A 59 5.89 1.67 -14.73
N GLY A 60 6.20 2.97 -14.54
CA GLY A 60 6.70 3.49 -13.27
C GLY A 60 5.70 3.36 -12.12
N PHE A 61 4.43 3.67 -12.36
CA PHE A 61 3.36 3.50 -11.36
C PHE A 61 3.08 2.02 -11.05
N ALA A 62 3.09 1.16 -12.07
CA ALA A 62 2.92 -0.29 -11.90
C ALA A 62 4.05 -0.88 -11.06
N SER A 63 5.30 -0.51 -11.34
CA SER A 63 6.45 -0.93 -10.51
C SER A 63 6.31 -0.45 -9.07
N TRP A 64 5.88 0.79 -8.84
CA TRP A 64 5.66 1.30 -7.49
C TRP A 64 4.50 0.57 -6.78
N SER A 65 3.44 0.23 -7.51
CA SER A 65 2.33 -0.57 -7.01
C SER A 65 2.78 -1.97 -6.58
N GLU A 66 3.61 -2.64 -7.39
CA GLU A 66 4.20 -3.94 -7.06
C GLU A 66 5.06 -3.87 -5.79
N ASP A 67 5.89 -2.83 -5.63
CA ASP A 67 6.70 -2.63 -4.42
C ASP A 67 5.81 -2.41 -3.18
N LEU A 68 4.72 -1.64 -3.33
CA LEU A 68 3.72 -1.43 -2.29
C LEU A 68 3.03 -2.76 -1.92
N GLU A 69 2.58 -3.53 -2.91
CA GLU A 69 1.97 -4.85 -2.71
C GLU A 69 2.92 -5.81 -1.99
N GLU A 70 4.21 -5.82 -2.37
CA GLU A 70 5.22 -6.69 -1.75
C GLU A 70 5.49 -6.30 -0.30
N VAL A 71 5.70 -5.02 -0.01
CA VAL A 71 6.02 -4.57 1.35
C VAL A 71 4.79 -4.66 2.26
N GLY A 72 3.60 -4.38 1.71
CA GLY A 72 2.35 -4.33 2.45
C GLY A 72 2.28 -3.18 3.45
N THR A 73 1.39 -3.31 4.43
CA THR A 73 1.17 -2.26 5.44
C THR A 73 1.71 -2.66 6.81
N PRO A 74 2.03 -1.71 7.69
CA PRO A 74 2.45 -2.02 9.05
C PRO A 74 1.32 -2.53 9.93
N GLU A 75 1.67 -3.33 10.95
CA GLU A 75 0.72 -3.77 11.96
C GLU A 75 0.09 -2.54 12.67
N GLY A 76 -1.24 -2.51 12.71
CA GLY A 76 -1.99 -1.45 13.40
C GLY A 76 -2.21 -0.18 12.59
N ILE A 77 -2.00 -0.20 11.26
CA ILE A 77 -2.61 0.78 10.37
C ILE A 77 -4.15 0.80 10.59
N PRO A 78 -4.81 1.97 10.61
CA PRO A 78 -6.28 2.04 10.67
C PRO A 78 -6.93 1.26 9.52
N GLU A 79 -8.11 0.67 9.76
CA GLU A 79 -8.80 -0.15 8.75
C GLU A 79 -9.10 0.65 7.47
N ASP A 80 -9.58 1.88 7.60
CA ASP A 80 -9.89 2.74 6.45
C ASP A 80 -8.62 3.10 5.65
N ALA A 81 -7.51 3.34 6.36
CA ALA A 81 -6.20 3.57 5.72
C ALA A 81 -5.62 2.30 5.07
N ARG A 82 -5.95 1.10 5.59
CA ARG A 82 -5.60 -0.16 4.94
C ARG A 82 -6.39 -0.37 3.65
N LYS A 83 -7.69 -0.07 3.66
CA LYS A 83 -8.51 -0.15 2.45
C LYS A 83 -8.07 0.88 1.41
N GLY A 84 -7.77 2.11 1.84
CA GLY A 84 -7.23 3.13 0.96
C GLY A 84 -5.90 2.73 0.32
N PHE A 85 -5.05 2.04 1.06
CA PHE A 85 -3.83 1.45 0.51
C PHE A 85 -4.14 0.38 -0.55
N GLU A 86 -5.07 -0.55 -0.28
CA GLU A 86 -5.47 -1.59 -1.26
C GLU A 86 -6.09 -0.97 -2.51
N VAL A 87 -6.97 0.02 -2.36
CA VAL A 87 -7.53 0.81 -3.48
C VAL A 87 -6.43 1.49 -4.26
N THR A 88 -5.45 2.11 -3.58
CA THR A 88 -4.32 2.78 -4.25
C THR A 88 -3.48 1.79 -5.06
N VAL A 89 -3.14 0.62 -4.51
CA VAL A 89 -2.35 -0.41 -5.20
C VAL A 89 -3.10 -0.93 -6.44
N ASP A 90 -4.37 -1.31 -6.28
CA ASP A 90 -5.21 -1.81 -7.37
C ASP A 90 -5.28 -0.77 -8.50
N TYR A 91 -5.60 0.47 -8.14
CA TYR A 91 -5.70 1.58 -9.07
C TYR A 91 -4.40 1.86 -9.82
N LEU A 92 -3.26 1.92 -9.14
CA LEU A 92 -1.97 2.17 -9.77
C LEU A 92 -1.57 1.06 -10.76
N GLY A 93 -2.03 -0.17 -10.51
CA GLY A 93 -1.80 -1.31 -11.40
C GLY A 93 -2.72 -1.34 -12.63
N ASP A 94 -3.86 -0.67 -12.58
CA ASP A 94 -4.87 -0.62 -13.64
C ASP A 94 -4.85 0.69 -14.46
N LEU A 95 -3.88 1.59 -14.22
CA LEU A 95 -3.71 2.83 -14.99
C LEU A 95 -3.52 2.56 -16.49
N ASP A 96 -4.22 3.31 -17.34
CA ASP A 96 -4.11 3.19 -18.79
C ASP A 96 -3.15 4.27 -19.33
N PRO A 97 -2.21 3.94 -20.24
CA PRO A 97 -1.31 4.93 -20.84
C PRO A 97 -2.07 6.04 -21.58
N ASP A 98 -3.26 5.75 -22.09
CA ASP A 98 -4.11 6.72 -22.79
C ASP A 98 -4.55 7.87 -21.86
N ASP A 99 -4.62 7.64 -20.54
CA ASP A 99 -4.97 8.66 -19.53
C ASP A 99 -3.92 9.77 -19.42
N PHE A 100 -2.70 9.50 -19.88
CA PHE A 100 -1.56 10.41 -19.81
C PHE A 100 -1.27 11.12 -21.14
N GLU A 101 -1.98 10.78 -22.23
CA GLU A 101 -1.84 11.45 -23.53
C GLU A 101 -2.24 12.94 -23.49
N ASN A 102 -3.12 13.31 -22.54
CA ASN A 102 -3.39 14.70 -22.18
C ASN A 102 -3.04 14.92 -20.71
N LEU A 103 -1.81 15.34 -20.42
CA LEU A 103 -1.37 15.71 -19.05
C LEU A 103 -2.20 16.82 -18.36
N GLY A 104 -3.20 17.40 -19.05
CA GLY A 104 -4.22 18.27 -18.46
C GLY A 104 -5.39 17.54 -17.81
N ASP A 105 -5.59 16.25 -18.13
CA ASP A 105 -6.69 15.38 -17.68
C ASP A 105 -6.25 14.34 -16.63
N ALA A 106 -4.95 14.28 -16.29
CA ALA A 106 -4.43 13.46 -15.19
C ALA A 106 -5.05 13.78 -13.80
N ALA A 107 -5.91 14.80 -13.73
CA ALA A 107 -6.69 15.15 -12.55
C ALA A 107 -8.06 14.44 -12.46
N GLU A 108 -8.55 13.78 -13.53
CA GLU A 108 -9.84 13.07 -13.53
C GLU A 108 -9.72 11.63 -13.02
N VAL A 109 -8.50 11.15 -12.78
CA VAL A 109 -8.26 9.73 -12.52
C VAL A 109 -8.78 9.32 -11.12
N THR A 110 -9.16 10.25 -10.24
CA THR A 110 -9.89 9.97 -8.98
C THR A 110 -11.43 10.02 -9.11
N ASP A 111 -11.98 10.51 -10.23
CA ASP A 111 -13.43 10.61 -10.44
C ASP A 111 -14.09 9.23 -10.64
N ASP A 112 -13.32 8.21 -10.99
CA ASP A 112 -13.80 6.83 -11.12
C ASP A 112 -13.96 6.11 -9.77
N LEU A 113 -13.43 6.67 -8.68
CA LEU A 113 -13.59 6.13 -7.33
C LEU A 113 -14.94 6.55 -6.74
N SER A 114 -15.60 5.62 -6.05
CA SER A 114 -16.78 5.94 -5.24
C SER A 114 -16.44 6.89 -4.08
N GLU A 115 -17.45 7.54 -3.50
CA GLU A 115 -17.26 8.43 -2.34
C GLU A 115 -16.58 7.69 -1.17
N ASP A 116 -16.94 6.42 -0.94
CA ASP A 116 -16.34 5.59 0.12
C ASP A 116 -14.86 5.28 -0.18
N GLU A 117 -14.51 4.94 -1.42
CA GLU A 117 -13.11 4.68 -1.83
C GLU A 117 -12.24 5.93 -1.73
N GLN A 118 -12.78 7.10 -2.05
CA GLN A 118 -12.09 8.38 -1.88
C GLN A 118 -11.79 8.66 -0.40
N GLU A 119 -12.75 8.43 0.50
CA GLU A 119 -12.53 8.59 1.95
C GLU A 119 -11.47 7.63 2.49
N GLU A 120 -11.44 6.40 1.98
CA GLU A 120 -10.44 5.39 2.32
C GLU A 120 -9.03 5.80 1.83
N VAL A 121 -8.91 6.27 0.58
CA VAL A 121 -7.65 6.80 0.03
C VAL A 121 -7.18 8.04 0.81
N ASP A 122 -8.08 8.93 1.21
CA ASP A 122 -7.76 10.07 2.07
C ASP A 122 -7.24 9.62 3.45
N ALA A 123 -7.85 8.59 4.04
CA ALA A 123 -7.38 8.01 5.29
C ALA A 123 -5.97 7.40 5.15
N TYR A 124 -5.69 6.74 4.02
CA TYR A 124 -4.36 6.23 3.68
C TYR A 124 -3.33 7.37 3.56
N ASN A 125 -3.65 8.40 2.77
CA ASN A 125 -2.79 9.56 2.58
C ASN A 125 -2.50 10.28 3.91
N ALA A 126 -3.52 10.45 4.76
CA ALA A 126 -3.35 11.01 6.10
C ALA A 126 -2.43 10.15 6.98
N TYR A 127 -2.57 8.82 6.91
CA TYR A 127 -1.70 7.90 7.64
C TYR A 127 -0.24 8.00 7.19
N VAL A 128 0.03 8.03 5.89
CA VAL A 128 1.38 8.21 5.33
C VAL A 128 1.95 9.56 5.76
N ALA A 129 1.16 10.64 5.68
CA ALA A 129 1.58 11.98 6.10
C ALA A 129 1.83 12.10 7.61
N GLU A 130 1.19 11.30 8.46
CA GLU A 130 1.47 11.30 9.90
C GLU A 130 2.64 10.37 10.26
N THR A 131 2.69 9.19 9.64
CA THR A 131 3.59 8.10 10.03
C THR A 131 4.96 8.20 9.36
N CYS A 132 4.99 8.71 8.13
CA CYS A 132 6.18 8.68 7.28
C CYS A 132 6.84 10.05 7.09
N VAL A 133 6.34 11.09 7.76
CA VAL A 133 7.12 12.33 7.87
C VAL A 133 8.42 11.99 8.60
N PRO A 134 9.59 12.30 8.02
CA PRO A 134 10.85 12.08 8.71
C PRO A 134 10.78 12.77 10.06
N ASP A 135 11.27 12.13 11.13
CA ASP A 135 11.33 12.66 12.49
C ASP A 135 12.17 13.96 12.50
N THR A 136 11.54 15.05 12.07
CA THR A 136 12.14 16.34 11.97
C THR A 136 12.03 16.97 13.33
N THR A 137 13.02 16.72 14.18
CA THR A 137 13.50 17.76 15.10
C THR A 137 14.11 18.92 14.29
N ILE A 138 13.33 19.50 13.36
CA ILE A 138 13.64 20.77 12.72
C ILE A 138 13.44 21.80 13.85
N ASP A 139 14.56 22.17 14.46
CA ASP A 139 14.69 23.49 15.05
C ASP A 139 14.40 24.48 13.91
N VAL A 140 13.17 24.99 13.87
CA VAL A 140 12.83 26.12 13.01
C VAL A 140 13.37 27.34 13.75
N PRO A 141 14.52 27.94 13.40
CA PRO A 141 14.85 29.26 13.90
C PRO A 141 13.74 30.19 13.44
N GLY A 142 12.91 30.63 14.40
CA GLY A 142 11.78 31.52 14.14
C GLY A 142 12.23 32.78 13.39
N PRO A 143 11.30 33.46 12.69
CA PRO A 143 11.65 34.60 11.85
C PRO A 143 12.36 35.67 12.70
N THR A 144 13.62 35.93 12.40
CA THR A 144 14.30 37.13 12.91
C THR A 144 13.66 38.33 12.23
N SER A 145 12.69 38.94 12.90
CA SER A 145 12.21 40.28 12.58
C SER A 145 13.41 41.23 12.56
N SER A 146 13.65 41.88 11.43
CA SER A 146 14.51 43.07 11.30
C SER A 146 13.71 44.18 10.63
#